data_AF-A0A1J5PB37-F1
#
_entry.id   AF-A0A1J5PB37-F1
#
_cell.length_a   1.000
_cell.length_b   1.000
_cell.length_c   1.000
_cell.angle_alpha   90.00
_cell.angle_beta   90.00
_cell.angle_gamma   90.00
#
_symmetry.space_group_name_H-M   'P 1'
#
loop_
_entity.id
_entity.type
_entity.pdbx_description
1 polymer ?
#
loop_
_entity_poly.entity_id
_entity_poly.type
_entity_poly.pdbx_seq_one_letter_code
_entity_poly.pdbx_strand_id
1 'polypeptide(L)'
;MIRPPTARIGPITPDERKAIMDNSPVKGKYDTAIDSDSAYEELQKRVAGTAAGSAGGGGILEQIGGIVGTIFGTNVSRGRLSTGQLIARNVTRSVTNKVVGGVAADLGKSVGGSIGGSVGRAIVRGALGGLLRR
;
A
#
# COMPACT_ATOMS: atom_id res chain seq x y z
N MET A 1 18.98 -44.04 17.97
CA MET A 1 17.84 -44.31 18.88
C MET A 1 16.62 -43.56 18.36
N ILE A 2 15.49 -44.24 18.16
CA ILE A 2 14.20 -43.64 17.82
C ILE A 2 13.35 -43.71 19.08
N ARG A 3 12.91 -42.56 19.61
CA ARG A 3 11.99 -42.52 20.75
C ARG A 3 10.55 -42.46 20.23
N PRO A 4 9.64 -43.32 20.69
CA PRO A 4 8.24 -43.22 20.34
C PRO A 4 7.63 -41.92 20.92
N PRO A 5 6.60 -41.36 20.27
CA PRO A 5 5.93 -40.17 20.77
C PRO A 5 5.24 -40.46 22.10
N THR A 6 5.61 -39.73 23.16
CA THR A 6 4.97 -39.81 24.50
C THR A 6 3.81 -38.82 24.65
N ALA A 7 3.26 -38.33 23.55
CA ALA A 7 2.15 -37.37 23.59
C ALA A 7 0.81 -38.11 23.76
N ARG A 8 0.03 -37.73 24.77
CA ARG A 8 -1.37 -38.15 24.90
C ARG A 8 -2.20 -37.37 23.89
N ILE A 9 -2.88 -38.08 22.99
CA ILE A 9 -3.84 -37.49 22.05
C ILE A 9 -5.22 -37.58 22.70
N GLY A 10 -5.84 -36.44 22.98
CA GLY A 10 -7.18 -36.37 23.57
C GLY A 10 -7.37 -35.19 24.54
N PRO A 11 -8.62 -34.86 24.90
CA PRO A 11 -8.91 -33.78 25.83
C PRO A 11 -8.39 -34.12 27.24
N ILE A 12 -7.84 -33.11 27.91
CA ILE A 12 -7.43 -33.18 29.32
C ILE A 12 -8.56 -32.68 30.22
N THR A 13 -8.76 -33.31 31.38
CA THR A 13 -9.75 -32.80 32.34
C THR A 13 -9.23 -31.51 33.01
N PRO A 14 -10.12 -30.63 33.50
CA PRO A 14 -9.69 -29.41 34.19
C PRO A 14 -8.81 -29.68 35.42
N ASP A 15 -9.13 -30.75 36.16
CA ASP A 15 -8.40 -31.14 37.37
C ASP A 15 -7.00 -31.65 37.06
N GLU A 16 -6.86 -32.50 36.02
CA GLU A 16 -5.56 -32.97 35.52
C GLU A 16 -4.71 -31.79 35.04
N ARG A 17 -5.31 -30.85 34.30
CA ARG A 17 -4.62 -29.65 33.81
C ARG A 17 -4.10 -28.81 34.96
N LYS A 18 -4.89 -28.62 36.01
CA LYS A 18 -4.51 -27.84 37.18
C LYS A 18 -3.31 -28.47 37.90
N ALA A 19 -3.34 -29.79 38.13
CA ALA A 19 -2.23 -30.50 38.76
C ALA A 19 -0.91 -30.39 37.96
N ILE A 20 -0.98 -30.42 36.63
CA ILE A 20 0.21 -30.25 35.76
C ILE A 20 0.74 -28.81 35.83
N MET A 21 -0.15 -27.82 35.77
CA MET A 21 0.21 -26.40 35.89
C MET A 21 0.84 -26.10 37.26
N ASP A 22 0.33 -26.71 38.32
CA ASP A 22 0.84 -26.55 39.69
C ASP A 22 2.27 -27.09 39.87
N ASN A 23 2.62 -28.14 39.12
CA ASN A 23 3.96 -28.74 39.11
C ASN A 23 4.92 -28.10 38.09
N SER A 24 4.47 -27.10 37.34
CA SER A 24 5.25 -26.49 36.27
C SER A 24 6.33 -25.55 36.82
N PRO A 25 7.56 -25.57 36.28
CA PRO A 25 8.62 -24.64 36.67
C PRO A 25 8.34 -23.18 36.29
N VAL A 26 7.34 -22.94 35.42
CA VAL A 26 6.91 -21.60 34.99
C VAL A 26 5.57 -21.18 35.61
N LYS A 27 5.13 -21.87 36.67
CA LYS A 27 3.96 -21.48 37.45
C LYS A 27 4.03 -20.00 37.84
N GLY A 28 2.91 -19.29 37.72
CA GLY A 28 2.79 -17.86 37.99
C GLY A 28 3.21 -16.95 36.84
N LYS A 29 4.04 -17.41 35.89
CA LYS A 29 4.51 -16.56 34.77
C LYS A 29 3.53 -16.45 33.62
N TYR A 30 2.75 -17.52 33.36
CA TYR A 30 1.84 -17.62 32.21
C TYR A 30 0.42 -18.02 32.61
N ASP A 31 0.06 -17.84 33.87
CA ASP A 31 -1.25 -18.27 34.39
C ASP A 31 -2.39 -17.34 33.94
N THR A 32 -2.06 -16.11 33.52
CA THR A 32 -3.02 -15.15 32.99
C THR A 32 -3.35 -15.49 31.54
N ALA A 33 -4.58 -15.99 31.31
CA ALA A 33 -5.10 -16.15 29.96
C ALA A 33 -5.34 -14.76 29.34
N ILE A 34 -4.66 -14.49 28.23
CA ILE A 34 -4.91 -13.29 27.42
C ILE A 34 -5.67 -13.77 26.18
N ASP A 35 -6.93 -13.37 26.08
CA ASP A 35 -7.72 -13.57 24.87
C ASP A 35 -7.46 -12.41 23.91
N SER A 36 -6.95 -12.69 22.73
CA SER A 36 -6.65 -11.67 21.72
C SER A 36 -7.76 -11.67 20.69
N ASP A 37 -8.23 -10.48 20.31
CA ASP A 37 -9.19 -10.31 19.22
C ASP A 37 -8.72 -11.12 18.00
N SER A 38 -9.53 -12.09 17.60
CA SER A 38 -9.16 -12.96 16.49
C SER A 38 -9.16 -12.16 15.18
N ALA A 39 -8.29 -12.53 14.24
CA ALA A 39 -8.27 -11.89 12.91
C ALA A 39 -9.65 -11.94 12.23
N TYR A 40 -10.44 -12.98 12.53
CA TYR A 40 -11.82 -13.11 12.07
C TYR A 40 -12.73 -12.02 12.64
N GLU A 41 -12.66 -11.73 13.93
CA GLU A 41 -13.44 -10.67 14.58
C GLU A 41 -13.06 -9.28 14.06
N GLU A 42 -11.76 -8.99 13.90
CA GLU A 42 -11.32 -7.72 13.30
C GLU A 42 -11.80 -7.55 11.86
N LEU A 43 -11.82 -8.63 11.08
CA LEU A 43 -12.32 -8.61 9.71
C LEU A 43 -13.83 -8.39 9.68
N GLN A 44 -14.59 -9.03 10.58
CA GLN A 44 -16.03 -8.82 10.69
C GLN A 44 -16.37 -7.38 11.10
N LYS A 45 -15.67 -6.84 12.11
CA LYS A 45 -15.78 -5.43 12.52
C LYS A 45 -15.50 -4.48 11.36
N ARG A 46 -14.48 -4.77 10.54
CA ARG A 46 -14.17 -3.97 9.33
C ARG A 46 -15.27 -4.06 8.27
N VAL A 47 -15.76 -5.26 7.96
CA VAL A 47 -16.84 -5.43 6.97
C VAL A 47 -18.09 -4.68 7.43
N ALA A 48 -18.49 -4.84 8.69
CA ALA A 48 -19.63 -4.14 9.27
C ALA A 48 -19.44 -2.61 9.25
N GLY A 49 -18.24 -2.11 9.58
CA GLY A 49 -17.91 -0.68 9.55
C GLY A 49 -17.86 -0.09 8.14
N THR A 50 -17.38 -0.85 7.14
CA THR A 50 -17.30 -0.36 5.75
C THR A 50 -18.67 -0.22 5.07
N ALA A 51 -19.68 -0.97 5.51
CA ALA A 51 -21.05 -0.83 5.02
C ALA A 51 -21.71 0.49 5.45
N ALA A 52 -21.25 1.10 6.55
CA ALA A 52 -21.81 2.35 7.08
C ALA A 52 -21.13 3.63 6.54
N GLY A 53 -20.00 3.51 5.81
CA GLY A 53 -19.16 4.65 5.42
C GLY A 53 -19.21 5.08 3.95
N SER A 54 -20.12 4.54 3.13
CA SER A 54 -20.20 4.88 1.69
C SER A 54 -21.39 5.79 1.38
N ALA A 55 -21.47 6.91 2.08
CA ALA A 55 -22.42 7.98 1.77
C ALA A 55 -21.79 9.34 2.06
N GLY A 56 -20.99 9.86 1.12
CA GLY A 56 -20.54 11.24 1.21
C GLY A 56 -19.45 11.63 0.21
N GLY A 57 -19.83 12.41 -0.80
CA GLY A 57 -18.98 13.52 -1.23
C GLY A 57 -18.29 13.44 -2.60
N GLY A 58 -18.93 12.88 -3.64
CA GLY A 58 -18.45 13.03 -5.03
C GLY A 58 -18.55 14.48 -5.51
N GLY A 59 -17.58 15.31 -5.13
CA GLY A 59 -17.47 16.71 -5.52
C GLY A 59 -16.28 16.96 -6.44
N ILE A 60 -16.43 17.90 -7.38
CA ILE A 60 -15.41 18.34 -8.34
C ILE A 60 -14.08 18.72 -7.64
N LEU A 61 -14.15 19.17 -6.38
CA LEU A 61 -12.97 19.49 -5.56
C LEU A 61 -12.11 18.26 -5.23
N GLU A 62 -12.73 17.08 -5.05
CA GLU A 62 -12.02 15.82 -4.84
C GLU A 62 -11.32 15.34 -6.11
N GLN A 63 -11.97 15.55 -7.27
CA GLN A 63 -11.38 15.24 -8.57
C GLN A 63 -10.16 16.13 -8.87
N ILE A 64 -10.21 17.42 -8.52
CA ILE A 64 -9.07 18.34 -8.65
C ILE A 64 -7.97 18.00 -7.62
N GLY A 65 -8.33 17.73 -6.36
CA GLY A 65 -7.38 17.30 -5.33
C GLY A 65 -6.68 15.97 -5.66
N GLY A 66 -7.38 15.04 -6.30
CA GLY A 66 -6.82 13.79 -6.81
C GLY A 66 -5.81 13.99 -7.95
N ILE A 67 -6.05 14.95 -8.85
CA ILE A 67 -5.13 15.28 -9.94
C ILE A 67 -3.86 15.97 -9.41
N VAL A 68 -4.00 16.92 -8.50
CA VAL A 68 -2.82 17.57 -7.86
C VAL A 68 -2.02 16.56 -7.04
N GLY A 69 -2.70 15.70 -6.27
CA GLY A 69 -2.04 14.68 -5.45
C GLY A 69 -1.34 13.57 -6.24
N THR A 70 -1.77 13.28 -7.46
CA THR A 70 -1.10 12.32 -8.36
C THR A 70 0.10 12.94 -9.08
N ILE A 71 0.03 14.22 -9.46
CA ILE A 71 1.14 14.95 -10.09
C ILE A 71 2.26 15.24 -9.08
N PHE A 72 1.93 15.60 -7.85
CA PHE A 72 2.90 15.93 -6.80
C PHE A 72 3.23 14.75 -5.86
N GLY A 73 2.68 13.57 -6.10
CA GLY A 73 2.98 12.34 -5.34
C GLY A 73 2.52 12.35 -3.88
N THR A 74 1.75 13.36 -3.46
CA THR A 74 1.30 13.54 -2.07
C THR A 74 0.06 12.71 -1.74
N ASN A 75 -0.60 12.12 -2.73
CA ASN A 75 -1.83 11.33 -2.54
C ASN A 75 -1.69 9.87 -3.01
N VAL A 76 -0.63 9.18 -2.59
CA VAL A 76 -0.55 7.71 -2.74
C VAL A 76 -1.28 7.07 -1.56
N SER A 77 -2.61 7.05 -1.62
CA SER A 77 -3.39 6.31 -0.65
C SER A 77 -3.06 4.83 -0.77
N ARG A 78 -2.65 4.20 0.33
CA ARG A 78 -2.33 2.76 0.42
C ARG A 78 -3.61 1.90 0.47
N GLY A 79 -4.66 2.36 -0.21
CA GLY A 79 -5.99 1.77 -0.24
C GLY A 79 -6.17 0.70 -1.33
N ARG A 80 -7.23 -0.08 -1.19
CA ARG A 80 -7.62 -1.13 -2.15
C ARG A 80 -7.90 -0.48 -3.51
N LEU A 81 -7.19 -0.92 -4.54
CA LEU A 81 -7.34 -0.42 -5.90
C LEU A 81 -8.75 -0.72 -6.42
N SER A 82 -9.38 0.27 -7.04
CA SER A 82 -10.65 0.09 -7.75
C SER A 82 -10.47 -0.89 -8.93
N THR A 83 -11.55 -1.58 -9.33
CA THR A 83 -11.54 -2.55 -10.45
C THR A 83 -10.98 -1.94 -11.73
N GLY A 84 -11.31 -0.69 -12.03
CA GLY A 84 -10.73 0.04 -13.18
C GLY A 84 -9.23 0.30 -13.03
N GLN A 85 -8.75 0.61 -11.82
CA GLN A 85 -7.33 0.80 -11.53
C GLN A 85 -6.55 -0.51 -11.56
N LEU A 86 -7.16 -1.64 -11.19
CA LEU A 86 -6.55 -2.97 -11.30
C LEU A 86 -6.36 -3.37 -12.77
N ILE A 87 -7.39 -3.15 -13.60
CA ILE A 87 -7.33 -3.41 -15.04
C ILE A 87 -6.26 -2.52 -15.67
N ALA A 88 -6.29 -1.20 -15.41
CA ALA A 88 -5.29 -0.28 -15.90
C ALA A 88 -3.88 -0.68 -15.49
N ARG A 89 -3.65 -1.03 -14.21
CA ARG A 89 -2.33 -1.48 -13.72
C ARG A 89 -1.84 -2.75 -14.40
N ASN A 90 -2.73 -3.72 -14.63
CA ASN A 90 -2.39 -4.98 -15.27
C ASN A 90 -2.08 -4.79 -16.77
N VAL A 91 -2.81 -3.88 -17.44
CA VAL A 91 -2.56 -3.49 -18.83
C VAL A 91 -1.25 -2.69 -18.92
N THR A 92 -1.01 -1.72 -18.03
CA THR A 92 0.24 -0.97 -18.01
C THR A 92 1.45 -1.88 -17.80
N ARG A 93 1.42 -2.81 -16.83
CA ARG A 93 2.52 -3.77 -16.61
C ARG A 93 2.79 -4.66 -17.84
N SER A 94 1.74 -5.09 -18.54
CA SER A 94 1.91 -5.95 -19.72
C SER A 94 2.47 -5.18 -20.93
N VAL A 95 2.16 -3.88 -21.04
CA VAL A 95 2.69 -3.00 -22.08
C VAL A 95 4.12 -2.55 -21.76
N THR A 96 4.44 -2.25 -20.50
CA THR A 96 5.81 -1.88 -20.09
C THR A 96 6.81 -3.00 -20.42
N ASN A 97 6.47 -4.27 -20.17
CA ASN A 97 7.39 -5.38 -20.50
C ASN A 97 7.55 -5.63 -22.01
N LYS A 98 6.66 -5.10 -22.87
CA LYS A 98 6.72 -5.28 -24.33
C LYS A 98 7.31 -4.11 -25.09
N VAL A 99 7.34 -2.91 -24.50
CA VAL A 99 7.61 -1.65 -25.23
C VAL A 99 8.90 -0.93 -24.77
N VAL A 100 9.54 -1.38 -23.68
CA VAL A 100 10.75 -0.76 -23.11
C VAL A 100 11.95 -0.68 -24.09
N GLY A 101 12.02 -1.54 -25.11
CA GLY A 101 13.13 -1.51 -26.07
C GLY A 101 12.99 -0.54 -27.25
N GLY A 102 11.77 -0.28 -27.73
CA GLY A 102 11.56 0.38 -29.04
C GLY A 102 11.18 1.86 -28.99
N VAL A 103 10.39 2.26 -27.99
CA VAL A 103 9.76 3.61 -27.99
C VAL A 103 10.62 4.67 -27.29
N ALA A 104 11.50 4.26 -26.37
CA ALA A 104 12.38 5.19 -25.66
C ALA A 104 13.44 5.84 -26.58
N ALA A 105 13.90 5.13 -27.61
CA ALA A 105 14.85 5.66 -28.59
C ALA A 105 14.22 6.72 -29.51
N ASP A 106 12.97 6.50 -29.94
CA ASP A 106 12.28 7.38 -30.89
C ASP A 106 11.64 8.61 -30.22
N LEU A 107 11.15 8.49 -28.98
CA LEU A 107 10.72 9.66 -28.21
C LEU A 107 11.89 10.52 -27.73
N GLY A 108 13.04 9.91 -27.39
CA GLY A 108 14.25 10.64 -26.99
C GLY A 108 14.79 11.55 -28.11
N LYS A 109 14.68 11.11 -29.37
CA LYS A 109 15.13 11.85 -30.56
C LYS A 109 14.20 13.01 -30.94
N SER A 110 12.89 12.86 -30.74
CA SER A 110 11.87 13.80 -31.26
C SER A 110 11.47 14.90 -30.27
N VAL A 111 11.53 14.66 -28.96
CA VAL A 111 11.14 15.65 -27.94
C VAL A 111 12.32 16.52 -27.47
N GLY A 112 13.56 16.03 -27.56
CA GLY A 112 14.73 16.74 -27.05
C GLY A 112 15.24 17.91 -27.91
N GLY A 113 14.99 17.92 -29.22
CA GLY A 113 15.67 18.84 -30.15
C GLY A 113 14.98 20.20 -30.37
N SER A 114 13.65 20.24 -30.44
CA SER A 114 12.91 21.43 -30.91
C SER A 114 12.22 22.22 -29.79
N ILE A 115 11.87 21.59 -28.67
CA ILE A 115 11.19 22.23 -27.53
C ILE A 115 12.19 22.85 -26.54
N GLY A 116 13.41 22.31 -26.42
CA GLY A 116 14.43 22.81 -25.49
C GLY A 116 15.06 24.15 -25.89
N GLY A 117 15.25 24.39 -27.19
CA GLY A 117 15.93 25.59 -27.69
C GLY A 117 15.10 26.88 -27.59
N SER A 118 13.77 26.79 -27.74
CA SER A 118 12.87 27.94 -27.69
C SER A 118 12.59 28.39 -26.25
N VAL A 119 12.38 27.44 -25.33
CA VAL A 119 12.22 27.71 -23.89
C VAL A 119 13.52 28.25 -23.29
N GLY A 120 14.67 27.68 -23.65
CA GLY A 120 15.98 28.15 -23.18
C GLY A 120 16.30 29.60 -23.60
N ARG A 121 16.03 29.98 -24.85
CA ARG A 121 16.26 31.36 -25.32
C ARG A 121 15.30 32.36 -24.68
N ALA A 122 14.06 31.97 -24.40
CA ALA A 122 13.09 32.83 -23.72
C ALA A 122 13.49 33.14 -22.27
N ILE A 123 13.96 32.12 -21.53
CA ILE A 123 14.44 32.29 -20.14
C ILE A 123 15.71 33.15 -20.09
N VAL A 124 16.67 32.90 -20.98
CA VAL A 124 17.94 33.66 -21.04
C VAL A 124 17.69 35.13 -21.39
N ARG A 125 16.79 35.41 -22.35
CA ARG A 125 16.42 36.80 -22.70
C ARG A 125 15.63 37.49 -21.58
N GLY A 126 14.73 36.78 -20.90
CA GLY A 126 13.97 37.33 -19.78
C GLY A 126 14.85 37.67 -18.57
N ALA A 127 15.80 36.79 -18.23
CA ALA A 127 16.70 37.00 -17.09
C ALA A 127 17.75 38.10 -17.37
N LEU A 128 18.34 38.14 -18.57
CA LEU A 128 19.35 39.16 -18.90
C LEU A 128 18.74 40.53 -19.23
N GLY A 129 17.52 40.57 -19.78
CA GLY A 129 16.83 41.83 -20.08
C GLY A 129 16.36 42.59 -18.83
N GLY A 130 16.09 41.87 -17.73
CA GLY A 130 15.69 42.48 -16.45
C GLY A 130 16.87 43.10 -15.67
N LEU A 131 18.08 42.59 -15.85
CA LEU A 131 19.29 43.04 -15.15
C LEU A 131 19.97 44.26 -15.77
N LEU A 132 19.76 44.53 -17.06
CA LEU A 132 20.36 45.68 -17.77
C LEU A 132 19.48 46.94 -17.80
N ARG A 133 18.26 46.90 -17.22
CA ARG A 133 17.29 48.00 -17.25
C ARG A 133 17.15 48.73 -15.90
N ARG A 134 18.22 48.80 -15.10
CA ARG A 134 18.26 49.57 -13.86
C ARG A 134 19.47 50.49 -13.84
#